data_AF-D0AAJ3-F1
#
_entry.id   AF-D0AAJ3-F1
#
_cell.length_a   1.000
_cell.length_b   1.000
_cell.length_c   1.000
_cell.angle_alpha   90.00
_cell.angle_beta   90.00
_cell.angle_gamma   90.00
#
_symmetry.space_group_name_H-M   'P 1'
#
loop_
_entity.id
_entity.type
_entity.pdbx_description
1 polymer ?
#
loop_
_entity_poly.entity_id
_entity_poly.type
_entity_poly.pdbx_seq_one_letter_code
_entity_poly.pdbx_strand_id
1 'polypeptide(L)'
;MRRLYRMCIVVILFGLGWEKLLTPEPLSLVLPENYSQEGLSGLYGSGRNLNHTETRMLYSSIVYNLKNDTDGAFAILAAADRAMLCSAIRWQIRLYARSRDGSYFVPWVTDVVLQLRDAYVHSFKYIIQSIVSDITDSVSGGVSFRRTLLVVKQMRVCFFSPVNSTGCPSYSFLRNVREKTDADIIASCATTDPSYNTHL
;
A
#
# COMPACT_ATOMS: atom_id res chain seq x y z
N MET A 1 3.45 34.53 -14.24
CA MET A 1 3.85 33.39 -13.39
C MET A 1 3.21 33.38 -11.99
N ARG A 2 3.21 34.48 -11.22
CA ARG A 2 2.66 34.53 -9.83
C ARG A 2 1.17 34.13 -9.69
N ARG A 3 0.33 34.42 -10.70
CA ARG A 3 -1.11 34.06 -10.71
C ARG A 3 -1.37 32.57 -10.99
N LEU A 4 -0.58 31.96 -11.88
CA LEU A 4 -0.62 30.53 -12.18
C LEU A 4 -0.25 29.69 -10.94
N TYR A 5 0.81 30.09 -10.22
CA TYR A 5 1.22 29.42 -8.99
C TYR A 5 0.14 29.46 -7.89
N ARG A 6 -0.54 30.61 -7.72
CA ARG A 6 -1.64 30.75 -6.77
C ARG A 6 -2.87 29.92 -7.16
N MET A 7 -3.21 29.85 -8.44
CA MET A 7 -4.27 28.97 -8.95
C MET A 7 -3.95 27.50 -8.70
N CYS A 8 -2.71 27.06 -8.98
CA CYS A 8 -2.28 25.68 -8.70
C CYS A 8 -2.38 25.35 -7.21
N ILE A 9 -1.97 26.24 -6.31
CA ILE A 9 -2.09 26.02 -4.86
C ILE A 9 -3.55 25.89 -4.43
N VAL A 10 -4.43 26.76 -4.93
CA VAL A 10 -5.87 26.70 -4.59
C VAL A 10 -6.50 25.41 -5.10
N VAL A 11 -6.15 24.96 -6.31
CA VAL A 11 -6.62 23.67 -6.87
C VAL A 11 -6.08 22.49 -6.05
N ILE A 12 -4.82 22.52 -5.62
CA ILE A 12 -4.24 21.49 -4.75
C ILE A 12 -4.95 21.48 -3.39
N LEU A 13 -5.19 22.64 -2.77
CA LEU A 13 -5.87 22.75 -1.47
C LEU A 13 -7.34 22.32 -1.55
N PHE A 14 -8.05 22.68 -2.63
CA PHE A 14 -9.40 22.19 -2.88
C PHE A 14 -9.41 20.68 -3.14
N GLY A 15 -8.45 20.14 -3.88
CA GLY A 15 -8.28 18.70 -4.07
C GLY A 15 -8.07 17.96 -2.74
N LEU A 16 -7.23 18.49 -1.85
CA LEU A 16 -6.99 17.94 -0.52
C LEU A 16 -8.22 18.03 0.42
N GLY A 17 -9.03 19.08 0.30
CA GLY A 17 -10.29 19.20 1.05
C GLY A 17 -11.37 18.25 0.53
N TRP A 18 -11.47 18.12 -0.80
CA TRP A 18 -12.40 17.22 -1.48
C TRP A 18 -12.02 15.74 -1.28
N GLU A 19 -10.75 15.45 -1.05
CA GLU A 19 -10.21 14.12 -0.72
C GLU A 19 -10.85 13.48 0.50
N LYS A 20 -11.01 14.26 1.58
CA LYS A 20 -11.63 13.76 2.82
C LYS A 20 -13.12 13.48 2.67
N LEU A 21 -13.79 14.19 1.75
CA LEU A 21 -15.22 14.05 1.51
C LEU A 21 -15.57 12.85 0.62
N LEU A 22 -14.77 12.59 -0.41
CA LEU A 22 -15.02 11.52 -1.38
C LEU A 22 -14.44 10.15 -1.00
N THR A 23 -13.47 10.12 -0.09
CA THR A 23 -12.81 8.87 0.31
C THR A 23 -12.76 8.79 1.83
N PRO A 24 -13.87 8.47 2.51
CA PRO A 24 -13.81 8.09 3.90
C PRO A 24 -13.02 6.79 3.98
N GLU A 25 -11.71 6.89 4.20
CA GLU A 25 -10.98 5.78 4.78
C GLU A 25 -11.58 5.54 6.16
N PRO A 26 -11.97 4.30 6.51
CA PRO A 26 -12.43 4.04 7.86
C PRO A 26 -11.33 4.43 8.83
N LEU A 27 -11.71 5.32 9.75
CA LEU A 27 -10.81 6.14 10.56
C LEU A 27 -9.97 5.34 11.58
N SER A 28 -10.03 4.01 11.60
CA SER A 28 -9.24 3.19 12.53
C SER A 28 -9.14 1.74 12.06
N LEU A 29 -8.35 1.47 11.01
CA LEU A 29 -7.85 0.12 10.83
C LEU A 29 -6.79 -0.14 11.91
N VAL A 30 -7.20 -0.76 13.01
CA VAL A 30 -6.28 -1.21 14.06
C VAL A 30 -5.60 -2.48 13.58
N LEU A 31 -4.29 -2.42 13.35
CA LEU A 31 -3.53 -3.61 13.02
C LEU A 31 -3.40 -4.50 14.26
N PRO A 32 -3.56 -5.82 14.12
CA PRO A 32 -3.21 -6.77 15.17
C PRO A 32 -1.76 -6.55 15.63
N GLU A 33 -1.54 -6.67 16.94
CA GLU A 33 -0.26 -6.35 17.57
C GLU A 33 0.90 -7.16 16.97
N ASN A 34 0.66 -8.44 16.66
CA ASN A 34 1.63 -9.34 16.02
C ASN A 34 2.07 -8.92 14.61
N TYR A 35 1.30 -8.04 13.94
CA TYR A 35 1.62 -7.49 12.62
C TYR A 35 1.98 -6.00 12.65
N SER A 36 2.01 -5.38 13.83
CA SER A 36 2.62 -4.07 14.02
C SER A 36 4.15 -4.15 13.86
N GLN A 37 4.81 -3.02 13.60
CA GLN A 37 6.28 -2.99 13.56
C GLN A 37 6.92 -3.47 14.86
N GLU A 38 6.32 -3.12 16.00
CA GLU A 38 6.81 -3.51 17.32
C GLU A 38 6.64 -5.01 17.55
N GLY A 39 5.47 -5.57 17.24
CA GLY A 39 5.21 -7.00 17.36
C GLY A 39 6.07 -7.84 16.42
N LEU A 40 6.25 -7.41 15.16
CA LEU A 40 7.15 -8.08 14.21
C LEU A 40 8.61 -8.01 14.68
N SER A 41 9.03 -6.87 15.23
CA SER A 41 10.37 -6.72 15.81
C SER A 41 10.57 -7.56 17.06
N GLY A 42 9.53 -7.78 17.87
CA GLY A 42 9.56 -8.69 19.01
C GLY A 42 9.70 -10.16 18.60
N LEU A 43 8.99 -10.57 17.54
CA LEU A 43 8.98 -11.96 17.07
C LEU A 43 10.21 -12.34 16.23
N TYR A 44 10.68 -11.44 15.38
CA TYR A 44 11.73 -11.72 14.38
C TYR A 44 12.99 -10.83 14.57
N GLY A 45 13.01 -9.99 15.60
CA GLY A 45 14.11 -9.11 15.99
C GLY A 45 14.10 -7.74 15.28
N SER A 46 14.97 -6.82 15.70
CA SER A 46 15.05 -5.44 15.16
C SER A 46 16.34 -5.08 14.39
N GLY A 47 17.30 -6.00 14.25
CA GLY A 47 18.60 -5.72 13.62
C GLY A 47 18.55 -5.62 12.08
N ARG A 48 19.30 -4.69 11.49
CA ARG A 48 19.48 -4.57 10.03
C ARG A 48 20.69 -5.38 9.56
N ASN A 49 20.57 -6.70 9.62
CA ASN A 49 21.70 -7.63 9.44
C ASN A 49 21.44 -8.75 8.42
N LEU A 50 20.30 -8.76 7.75
CA LEU A 50 19.97 -9.80 6.77
C LEU A 50 20.46 -9.39 5.39
N ASN A 51 20.90 -10.38 4.60
CA ASN A 51 21.13 -10.16 3.18
C ASN A 51 19.82 -10.17 2.38
N HIS A 52 19.87 -9.80 1.10
CA HIS A 52 18.68 -9.67 0.25
C HIS A 52 17.85 -10.96 0.17
N THR A 53 18.52 -12.11 0.11
CA THR A 53 17.88 -13.43 0.04
C THR A 53 17.22 -13.78 1.36
N GLU A 54 17.90 -13.57 2.49
CA GLU A 54 17.37 -13.81 3.84
C GLU A 54 16.19 -12.89 4.16
N THR A 55 16.27 -11.61 3.81
CA THR A 55 15.14 -10.67 3.92
C THR A 55 13.93 -11.17 3.14
N ARG A 56 14.16 -11.78 1.97
CA ARG A 56 13.09 -12.35 1.17
C ARG A 56 12.49 -13.60 1.81
N MET A 57 13.32 -14.49 2.35
CA MET A 57 12.85 -15.67 3.09
C MET A 57 12.01 -15.24 4.31
N LEU A 58 12.47 -14.23 5.06
CA LEU A 58 11.74 -13.63 6.17
C LEU A 58 10.38 -13.07 5.72
N TYR A 59 10.36 -12.33 4.61
CA TYR A 59 9.10 -11.84 4.05
C TYR A 59 8.13 -13.00 3.73
N SER A 60 8.62 -14.03 3.03
CA SER A 60 7.80 -15.18 2.64
C SER A 60 7.31 -15.98 3.83
N SER A 61 8.13 -16.17 4.89
CA SER A 61 7.73 -16.90 6.08
C SER A 61 6.63 -16.17 6.87
N ILE A 62 6.72 -14.84 7.01
CA ILE A 62 5.67 -14.05 7.67
C ILE A 62 4.38 -14.06 6.84
N VAL A 63 4.47 -13.94 5.51
CA VAL A 63 3.30 -14.03 4.62
C VAL A 63 2.67 -15.43 4.64
N TYR A 64 3.47 -16.48 4.80
CA TYR A 64 2.96 -17.84 4.98
C TYR A 64 2.18 -17.99 6.29
N ASN A 65 2.71 -17.45 7.40
CA ASN A 65 2.02 -17.45 8.69
C ASN A 65 0.70 -16.65 8.62
N LEU A 66 0.70 -15.54 7.88
CA LEU A 66 -0.52 -14.77 7.62
C LEU A 66 -1.63 -15.64 7.00
N LYS A 67 -1.32 -16.62 6.16
CA LYS A 67 -2.33 -17.51 5.56
C LYS A 67 -3.21 -18.17 6.62
N ASN A 68 -2.58 -18.73 7.65
CA ASN A 68 -3.28 -19.43 8.73
C ASN A 68 -4.18 -18.47 9.52
N ASP A 69 -3.71 -17.26 9.79
CA ASP A 69 -4.50 -16.23 10.48
C ASP A 69 -5.66 -15.72 9.62
N THR A 70 -5.44 -15.62 8.31
CA THR A 70 -6.44 -15.17 7.35
C THR A 70 -7.57 -16.18 7.24
N ASP A 71 -7.26 -17.48 7.24
CA ASP A 71 -8.24 -18.57 7.15
C ASP A 71 -8.89 -18.90 8.51
N GLY A 72 -8.26 -18.52 9.62
CA GLY A 72 -8.77 -18.66 10.98
C GLY A 72 -9.41 -17.37 11.51
N ALA A 73 -8.65 -16.63 12.33
CA ALA A 73 -9.15 -15.50 13.12
C ALA A 73 -9.80 -14.39 12.27
N PHE A 74 -9.32 -14.14 11.06
CA PHE A 74 -9.88 -13.09 10.20
C PHE A 74 -11.09 -13.54 9.38
N ALA A 75 -11.46 -14.82 9.39
CA ALA A 75 -12.61 -15.34 8.65
C ALA A 75 -13.96 -14.81 9.19
N ILE A 76 -13.99 -14.34 10.44
CA ILE A 76 -15.18 -13.77 11.11
C ILE A 76 -15.50 -12.36 10.58
N LEU A 77 -14.50 -11.67 10.01
CA LEU A 77 -14.66 -10.31 9.49
C LEU A 77 -15.44 -10.31 8.17
N ALA A 78 -16.15 -9.21 7.91
CA ALA A 78 -16.76 -8.98 6.61
C ALA A 78 -15.67 -8.95 5.51
N ALA A 79 -16.03 -9.35 4.29
CA ALA A 79 -15.07 -9.48 3.17
C ALA A 79 -14.29 -8.18 2.90
N ALA A 80 -14.97 -7.03 2.94
CA ALA A 80 -14.33 -5.72 2.75
C ALA A 80 -13.30 -5.41 3.85
N ASP A 81 -13.64 -5.68 5.12
CA ASP A 81 -12.75 -5.44 6.26
C ASP A 81 -11.56 -6.41 6.23
N ARG A 82 -11.80 -7.68 5.89
CA ARG A 82 -10.74 -8.69 5.70
C ARG A 82 -9.79 -8.30 4.58
N ALA A 83 -10.30 -7.85 3.43
CA ALA A 83 -9.50 -7.36 2.31
C ALA A 83 -8.68 -6.12 2.69
N MET A 84 -9.26 -5.21 3.46
CA MET A 84 -8.59 -4.01 3.94
C MET A 84 -7.46 -4.34 4.90
N LEU A 85 -7.73 -5.18 5.91
CA LEU A 85 -6.76 -5.66 6.86
C LEU A 85 -5.60 -6.39 6.16
N CYS A 86 -5.92 -7.25 5.19
CA CYS A 86 -4.94 -7.92 4.34
C CYS A 86 -3.99 -6.95 3.63
N SER A 87 -4.52 -5.89 3.02
CA SER A 87 -3.69 -4.89 2.33
C SER A 87 -2.72 -4.17 3.30
N ALA A 88 -3.19 -3.84 4.50
CA ALA A 88 -2.38 -3.15 5.50
C ALA A 88 -1.32 -4.06 6.15
N ILE A 89 -1.68 -5.30 6.50
CA ILE A 89 -0.74 -6.27 7.06
C ILE A 89 0.37 -6.57 6.04
N ARG A 90 0.02 -6.83 4.77
CA ARG A 90 1.03 -7.06 3.73
C ARG A 90 1.99 -5.89 3.56
N TRP A 91 1.51 -4.67 3.74
CA TRP A 91 2.33 -3.48 3.73
C TRP A 91 3.29 -3.45 4.93
N GLN A 92 2.80 -3.69 6.15
CA GLN A 92 3.66 -3.73 7.35
C GLN A 92 4.73 -4.82 7.25
N ILE A 93 4.35 -6.03 6.84
CA ILE A 93 5.31 -7.13 6.65
C ILE A 93 6.40 -6.72 5.66
N ARG A 94 6.04 -6.02 4.57
CA ARG A 94 7.01 -5.55 3.57
C ARG A 94 7.94 -4.48 4.13
N LEU A 95 7.41 -3.51 4.87
CA LEU A 95 8.23 -2.47 5.52
C LEU A 95 9.18 -3.09 6.55
N TYR A 96 8.69 -4.00 7.37
CA TYR A 96 9.48 -4.72 8.35
C TYR A 96 10.58 -5.56 7.69
N ALA A 97 10.26 -6.37 6.68
CA ALA A 97 11.28 -7.14 5.98
C ALA A 97 12.38 -6.22 5.38
N ARG A 98 12.01 -5.07 4.83
CA ARG A 98 12.99 -4.09 4.30
C ARG A 98 13.88 -3.47 5.37
N SER A 99 13.34 -3.19 6.56
CA SER A 99 14.15 -2.61 7.64
C SER A 99 15.25 -3.57 8.11
N ARG A 100 15.11 -4.88 7.83
CA ARG A 100 16.08 -5.93 8.13
C ARG A 100 17.21 -6.07 7.10
N ASP A 101 17.07 -5.53 5.89
CA ASP A 101 18.04 -5.70 4.79
C ASP A 101 19.30 -4.84 4.99
N GLY A 102 20.37 -5.48 5.43
CA GLY A 102 21.71 -4.91 5.63
C GLY A 102 22.64 -5.03 4.42
N SER A 103 22.15 -5.49 3.26
CA SER A 103 23.01 -5.76 2.08
C SER A 103 23.67 -4.52 1.49
N TYR A 104 23.11 -3.34 1.73
CA TYR A 104 23.50 -2.10 1.06
C TYR A 104 24.32 -1.19 1.97
N PHE A 105 25.45 -0.73 1.46
CA PHE A 105 26.36 0.20 2.15
C PHE A 105 25.69 1.53 2.52
N VAL A 106 24.72 1.99 1.72
CA VAL A 106 23.98 3.24 1.93
C VAL A 106 22.48 2.95 2.06
N PRO A 107 21.98 2.67 3.29
CA PRO A 107 20.58 2.28 3.52
C PRO A 107 19.57 3.30 2.98
N TRP A 108 19.80 4.59 3.22
CA TRP A 108 18.85 5.64 2.84
C TRP A 108 18.63 5.75 1.32
N VAL A 109 19.67 5.54 0.51
CA VAL A 109 19.54 5.55 -0.96
C VAL A 109 18.68 4.38 -1.41
N THR A 110 18.91 3.20 -0.85
CA THR A 110 18.15 1.99 -1.16
C THR A 110 16.69 2.17 -0.78
N ASP A 111 16.42 2.72 0.39
CA ASP A 111 15.07 2.97 0.87
C ASP A 111 14.32 3.95 -0.06
N VAL A 112 14.98 5.02 -0.53
CA VAL A 112 14.42 5.96 -1.52
C VAL A 112 14.14 5.28 -2.86
N VAL A 113 15.05 4.45 -3.38
CA VAL A 113 14.84 3.72 -4.64
C VAL A 113 13.68 2.74 -4.52
N LEU A 114 13.56 2.04 -3.38
CA LEU A 114 12.46 1.12 -3.12
C LEU A 114 11.12 1.86 -2.98
N GLN A 115 11.09 3.02 -2.32
CA GLN A 115 9.91 3.89 -2.23
C GLN A 115 9.49 4.40 -3.61
N LEU A 116 10.45 4.81 -4.44
CA LEU A 116 10.19 5.27 -5.80
C LEU A 116 9.66 4.15 -6.69
N ARG A 117 10.24 2.94 -6.57
CA ARG A 117 9.72 1.75 -7.26
C ARG A 117 8.29 1.44 -6.85
N ASP A 118 8.00 1.45 -5.55
CA ASP A 118 6.66 1.17 -5.04
C ASP A 118 5.67 2.25 -5.50
N ALA A 119 6.05 3.52 -5.45
CA ALA A 119 5.26 4.61 -6.00
C ALA A 119 5.04 4.43 -7.50
N TYR A 120 6.05 3.99 -8.26
CA TYR A 120 5.87 3.74 -9.69
C TYR A 120 4.88 2.62 -9.97
N VAL A 121 5.09 1.46 -9.35
CA VAL A 121 4.27 0.25 -9.55
C VAL A 121 2.84 0.42 -9.03
N HIS A 122 2.65 1.18 -7.95
CA HIS A 122 1.36 1.34 -7.27
C HIS A 122 0.74 2.73 -7.43
N SER A 123 1.29 3.62 -8.25
CA SER A 123 0.64 4.91 -8.54
C SER A 123 0.98 5.48 -9.92
N PHE A 124 2.24 5.84 -10.21
CA PHE A 124 2.59 6.56 -11.45
C PHE A 124 2.12 5.85 -12.71
N LYS A 125 2.23 4.52 -12.77
CA LYS A 125 1.76 3.72 -13.90
C LYS A 125 0.28 3.96 -14.25
N TYR A 126 -0.55 4.32 -13.27
CA TYR A 126 -2.00 4.46 -13.41
C TYR A 126 -2.47 5.91 -13.56
N ILE A 127 -1.57 6.90 -13.52
CA ILE A 127 -1.97 8.31 -13.49
C ILE A 127 -2.66 8.72 -14.80
N ILE A 128 -2.09 8.37 -15.96
CA ILE A 128 -2.66 8.73 -17.26
C ILE A 128 -4.00 8.02 -17.45
N GLN A 129 -4.05 6.72 -17.17
CA GLN A 129 -5.27 5.94 -17.30
C GLN A 129 -6.40 6.49 -16.42
N SER A 130 -6.10 6.86 -15.17
CA SER A 130 -7.10 7.40 -14.24
C SER A 130 -7.61 8.78 -14.65
N ILE A 131 -6.74 9.64 -15.19
CA ILE A 131 -7.13 10.94 -15.76
C ILE A 131 -8.08 10.74 -16.94
N VAL A 132 -7.76 9.83 -17.87
CA VAL A 132 -8.59 9.55 -19.04
C VAL A 132 -9.96 8.99 -18.61
N SER A 133 -9.99 8.06 -17.66
CA SER A 133 -11.25 7.52 -17.12
C SER A 133 -12.10 8.60 -16.47
N ASP A 134 -11.53 9.40 -15.56
CA ASP A 134 -12.29 10.45 -14.86
C ASP A 134 -12.80 11.55 -15.83
N ILE A 135 -12.04 11.88 -16.89
CA ILE A 135 -12.51 12.81 -17.94
C ILE A 135 -13.69 12.21 -18.70
N THR A 136 -13.60 10.93 -19.08
CA THR A 136 -14.67 10.23 -19.80
C THR A 136 -15.94 10.17 -18.96
N ASP A 137 -15.81 9.83 -17.68
CA ASP A 137 -16.92 9.80 -16.72
C ASP A 137 -17.53 11.20 -16.51
N SER A 138 -16.69 12.24 -16.49
CA SER A 138 -17.14 13.65 -16.38
C SER A 138 -17.95 14.10 -17.58
N VAL A 139 -17.61 13.63 -18.79
CA VAL A 139 -18.39 13.90 -20.02
C VAL A 139 -19.75 13.21 -19.97
N SER A 140 -19.86 12.06 -19.29
CA SER A 140 -21.13 11.34 -19.10
C SER A 140 -22.05 11.93 -18.02
N GLY A 141 -21.68 13.08 -17.42
CA GLY A 141 -22.51 13.83 -16.47
C GLY A 141 -22.11 13.67 -15.00
N GLY A 142 -21.09 12.85 -14.70
CA GLY A 142 -20.57 12.68 -13.34
C GLY A 142 -19.20 13.33 -13.19
N VAL A 143 -19.13 14.58 -12.71
CA VAL A 143 -17.84 15.23 -12.41
C VAL A 143 -17.24 14.60 -11.14
N SER A 144 -16.45 13.55 -11.29
CA SER A 144 -15.71 12.96 -10.17
C SER A 144 -14.29 12.59 -10.60
N PHE A 145 -13.29 13.32 -10.11
CA PHE A 145 -11.87 12.98 -10.26
C PHE A 145 -11.40 11.95 -9.24
N ARG A 146 -12.28 10.98 -8.91
CA ARG A 146 -12.09 10.09 -7.77
C ARG A 146 -10.91 9.16 -7.99
N ARG A 147 -10.74 8.60 -9.20
CA ARG A 147 -9.63 7.67 -9.50
C ARG A 147 -8.30 8.42 -9.48
N THR A 148 -8.23 9.57 -10.14
CA THR A 148 -7.03 10.42 -10.20
C THR A 148 -6.59 10.84 -8.80
N LEU A 149 -7.53 11.28 -7.97
CA LEU A 149 -7.23 11.67 -6.59
C LEU A 149 -6.72 10.48 -5.76
N LEU A 150 -7.31 9.29 -5.91
CA LEU A 150 -6.82 8.07 -5.26
C LEU A 150 -5.40 7.71 -5.70
N VAL A 151 -5.05 7.88 -6.98
CA VAL A 151 -3.68 7.67 -7.47
C VAL A 151 -2.71 8.64 -6.82
N VAL A 152 -3.06 9.94 -6.73
CA VAL A 152 -2.21 10.96 -6.10
C VAL A 152 -2.01 10.69 -4.61
N LYS A 153 -3.09 10.29 -3.91
CA LYS A 153 -3.01 9.87 -2.51
C LYS A 153 -2.08 8.66 -2.36
N GLN A 154 -2.23 7.66 -3.22
CA GLN A 154 -1.40 6.46 -3.20
C GLN A 154 0.07 6.79 -3.45
N MET A 155 0.36 7.71 -4.36
CA MET A 155 1.71 8.20 -4.63
C MET A 155 2.36 8.75 -3.37
N ARG A 156 1.64 9.62 -2.63
CA ARG A 156 2.13 10.19 -1.37
C ARG A 156 2.39 9.10 -0.34
N VAL A 157 1.46 8.17 -0.14
CA VAL A 157 1.61 7.08 0.84
C VAL A 157 2.79 6.17 0.50
N CYS A 158 2.97 5.81 -0.78
CA CYS A 158 4.10 4.98 -1.20
C CYS A 158 5.44 5.70 -1.04
N PHE A 159 5.49 7.01 -1.33
CA PHE A 159 6.73 7.78 -1.25
C PHE A 159 7.18 8.02 0.19
N PHE A 160 6.28 8.45 1.08
CA PHE A 160 6.62 8.73 2.48
C PHE A 160 6.51 7.51 3.39
N SER A 161 5.95 6.41 2.90
CA SER A 161 5.86 5.10 3.56
C SER A 161 5.54 5.14 5.07
N PRO A 162 4.42 5.78 5.48
CA PRO A 162 4.08 5.86 6.89
C PRO A 162 3.88 4.46 7.48
N VAL A 163 4.54 4.24 8.63
CA VAL A 163 4.35 3.05 9.47
C VAL A 163 2.91 3.04 9.99
N ASN A 164 2.34 1.84 10.16
CA ASN A 164 0.96 1.63 10.63
C ASN A 164 -0.13 2.38 9.81
N SER A 165 0.06 2.54 8.50
CA SER A 165 -0.92 3.15 7.60
C SER A 165 -1.73 2.12 6.81
N THR A 166 -2.75 2.59 6.07
CA THR A 166 -3.60 1.80 5.13
C THR A 166 -2.81 1.16 3.97
N GLY A 167 -1.53 1.52 3.82
CA GLY A 167 -0.54 0.80 3.05
C GLY A 167 -0.32 1.23 1.60
N CYS A 168 0.73 0.66 1.00
CA CYS A 168 1.04 0.81 -0.42
C CYS A 168 1.14 -0.55 -1.11
N PRO A 169 0.15 -0.96 -1.94
CA PRO A 169 -1.08 -0.23 -2.29
C PRO A 169 -2.15 -0.31 -1.17
N SER A 170 -2.99 0.72 -1.07
CA SER A 170 -4.15 0.75 -0.17
C SER A 170 -5.33 -0.03 -0.74
N TYR A 171 -6.24 -0.48 0.13
CA TYR A 171 -7.49 -1.14 -0.28
C TYR A 171 -8.31 -0.32 -1.27
N SER A 172 -8.50 0.97 -1.02
CA SER A 172 -9.27 1.85 -1.91
C SER A 172 -8.63 1.97 -3.30
N PHE A 173 -7.30 1.99 -3.38
CA PHE A 173 -6.58 1.94 -4.65
C PHE A 173 -6.77 0.59 -5.36
N LEU A 174 -6.67 -0.52 -4.63
CA LEU A 174 -6.88 -1.86 -5.19
C LEU A 174 -8.30 -2.03 -5.77
N ARG A 175 -9.33 -1.53 -5.07
CA ARG A 175 -10.73 -1.63 -5.50
C ARG A 175 -11.07 -0.68 -6.65
N ASN A 176 -10.71 0.59 -6.54
CA ASN A 176 -11.23 1.63 -7.44
C ASN A 176 -10.31 1.94 -8.63
N VAL A 177 -9.01 1.62 -8.54
CA VAL A 177 -8.04 1.90 -9.61
C VAL A 177 -7.59 0.61 -10.28
N ARG A 178 -7.29 -0.43 -9.49
CA ARG A 178 -6.91 -1.75 -10.03
C ARG A 178 -8.09 -2.69 -10.25
N GLU A 179 -9.31 -2.24 -9.93
CA GLU A 179 -10.57 -2.96 -10.17
C GLU A 179 -10.58 -4.39 -9.58
N LYS A 180 -9.78 -4.64 -8.53
CA LYS A 180 -9.78 -5.93 -7.83
C LYS A 180 -11.06 -6.09 -7.02
N THR A 181 -11.57 -7.31 -6.89
CA THR A 181 -12.64 -7.65 -5.94
C THR A 181 -12.07 -7.89 -4.54
N ASP A 182 -12.93 -7.87 -3.51
CA ASP A 182 -12.51 -8.21 -2.15
C ASP A 182 -11.95 -9.64 -2.10
N ALA A 183 -12.58 -10.56 -2.84
CA ALA A 183 -12.11 -11.94 -3.01
C ALA A 183 -10.72 -12.00 -3.64
N ASP A 184 -10.42 -11.19 -4.67
CA ASP A 184 -9.08 -11.15 -5.28
C ASP A 184 -8.02 -10.62 -4.31
N ILE A 185 -8.39 -9.63 -3.50
CA ILE A 185 -7.49 -9.05 -2.50
C ILE A 185 -7.19 -10.08 -1.40
N ILE A 186 -8.22 -10.76 -0.89
CA ILE A 186 -8.09 -11.82 0.13
C ILE A 186 -7.30 -13.02 -0.43
N ALA A 187 -7.62 -13.48 -1.64
CA ALA A 187 -6.91 -14.59 -2.27
C ALA A 187 -5.41 -14.26 -2.47
N SER A 188 -5.10 -13.00 -2.78
CA SER A 188 -3.72 -12.53 -2.91
C SER A 188 -3.06 -12.13 -1.58
N CYS A 189 -3.73 -12.29 -0.44
CA CYS A 189 -3.25 -11.83 0.87
C CYS A 189 -2.01 -12.61 1.32
N ALA A 190 -2.02 -13.93 1.15
CA ALA A 190 -0.94 -14.81 1.59
C ALA A 190 -0.13 -15.44 0.45
N THR A 191 -0.30 -14.96 -0.79
CA THR A 191 0.45 -15.48 -1.95
C THR A 191 1.69 -14.63 -2.22
N THR A 192 2.86 -15.25 -2.24
CA THR A 192 4.06 -14.65 -2.83
C THR A 192 4.18 -15.09 -4.29
N ASP A 193 4.98 -14.36 -5.07
CA ASP A 193 5.26 -14.74 -6.45
C ASP A 193 6.15 -16.01 -6.48
N PRO A 194 5.68 -17.12 -7.10
CA PRO A 194 6.37 -18.40 -7.10
C PRO A 194 7.75 -18.36 -7.74
N SER A 195 7.96 -17.46 -8.71
CA SER A 195 9.25 -17.30 -9.41
C SER A 195 10.39 -16.90 -8.48
N TYR A 196 10.04 -16.51 -7.25
CA TYR A 196 11.00 -16.16 -6.24
C TYR A 196 10.87 -16.95 -4.94
N ASN A 197 10.13 -18.06 -4.97
CA ASN A 197 10.05 -19.04 -3.88
C ASN A 197 11.09 -20.16 -4.06
N THR A 198 11.98 -20.07 -5.06
CA THR A 198 12.97 -21.10 -5.44
C THR A 198 14.17 -21.23 -4.52
N HIS A 199 14.15 -20.59 -3.34
CA HIS A 199 15.21 -20.64 -2.33
C HIS A 199 14.68 -20.98 -0.92
N LEU A 200 13.50 -21.61 -0.83
CA LEU A 200 13.02 -22.24 0.39
C LEU A 200 13.59 -23.66 0.51
#